data_AF-A0A920S1J5-F1
#
_entry.id   AF-A0A920S1J5-F1
#
_cell.length_a   1.000
_cell.length_b   1.000
_cell.length_c   1.000
_cell.angle_alpha   90.00
_cell.angle_beta   90.00
_cell.angle_gamma   90.00
#
_symmetry.space_group_name_H-M   'P 1'
#
loop_
_entity.id
_entity.type
_entity.pdbx_description
1 polymer ?
#
loop_
_entity_poly.entity_id
_entity_poly.type
_entity_poly.pdbx_seq_one_letter_code
_entity_poly.pdbx_strand_id
1 'polypeptide(L)'
;MLIYCGLPITDADMIHCGGSTMGNLIKDSNEKIRMLQFTGSSQVAEQLSQDMNGRIRVEDAGFDWKVIGPDYSSEWADYVAWQCDEDA
;
A
#
# COMPACT_ATOMS: atom_id res chain seq x y z
N MET A 1 -10.04 -12.02 13.81
CA MET A 1 -9.46 -11.30 14.97
C MET A 1 -10.21 -10.01 15.29
N LEU A 2 -10.46 -9.11 14.33
CA LEU A 2 -11.12 -7.81 14.61
C LEU A 2 -12.49 -7.93 15.27
N ILE A 3 -13.39 -8.75 14.71
CA ILE A 3 -14.72 -8.99 15.28
C ILE A 3 -14.61 -9.62 16.68
N TYR A 4 -13.69 -10.57 16.86
CA TYR A 4 -13.43 -11.20 18.17
C TYR A 4 -12.99 -10.19 19.23
N CYS A 5 -12.25 -9.15 18.82
CA CYS A 5 -11.84 -8.05 19.69
C CYS A 5 -12.91 -6.95 19.85
N GLY A 6 -14.12 -7.13 19.32
CA GLY A 6 -15.26 -6.24 19.53
C GLY A 6 -15.57 -5.25 18.39
N LEU A 7 -14.92 -5.35 17.23
CA LEU A 7 -15.32 -4.54 16.06
C LEU A 7 -16.74 -4.93 15.60
N PRO A 8 -17.67 -3.98 15.41
CA PRO A 8 -18.99 -4.28 14.86
C PRO A 8 -18.87 -4.94 13.48
N ILE A 9 -19.70 -5.96 13.23
CA ILE A 9 -19.67 -6.72 11.97
C ILE A 9 -19.99 -5.84 10.75
N THR A 10 -20.68 -4.72 10.93
CA THR A 10 -21.06 -3.79 9.87
C THR A 10 -19.96 -2.81 9.47
N ASP A 11 -18.85 -2.76 10.19
CA ASP A 11 -17.85 -1.69 10.06
C ASP A 11 -16.70 -2.06 9.13
N ALA A 12 -16.56 -3.34 8.77
CA ALA A 12 -15.51 -3.82 7.87
C ALA A 12 -15.96 -5.03 7.05
N ASP A 13 -15.86 -4.90 5.73
CA ASP A 13 -16.05 -6.00 4.78
C ASP A 13 -14.69 -6.48 4.24
N MET A 14 -14.51 -7.80 4.16
CA MET A 14 -13.35 -8.41 3.50
C MET A 14 -13.81 -9.13 2.24
N ILE A 15 -13.38 -8.63 1.08
CA ILE A 15 -13.76 -9.18 -0.23
C ILE A 15 -12.54 -9.85 -0.85
N HIS A 16 -12.66 -11.15 -1.13
CA HIS A 16 -11.63 -11.90 -1.86
C HIS A 16 -12.01 -12.01 -3.34
N CYS A 17 -11.30 -11.32 -4.21
CA CYS A 17 -11.53 -11.37 -5.65
C CYS A 17 -10.26 -11.00 -6.45
N GLY A 18 -10.31 -11.20 -7.77
CA GLY A 18 -9.24 -10.77 -8.66
C GLY A 18 -9.20 -9.25 -8.84
N GLY A 19 -8.04 -8.72 -9.24
CA GLY A 19 -7.84 -7.28 -9.40
C GLY A 19 -8.80 -6.62 -10.40
N SER A 20 -9.15 -7.30 -11.50
CA SER A 20 -10.15 -6.80 -12.46
C SER A 20 -11.55 -6.71 -11.84
N THR A 21 -11.94 -7.68 -11.03
CA THR A 21 -13.22 -7.67 -10.31
C THR A 21 -13.25 -6.55 -9.27
N MET A 22 -12.18 -6.36 -8.49
CA MET A 22 -12.09 -5.25 -7.54
C MET A 22 -12.13 -3.89 -8.24
N GLY A 23 -11.45 -3.76 -9.38
CA GLY A 23 -11.49 -2.54 -10.19
C GLY A 23 -12.90 -2.18 -10.64
N ASN A 24 -13.70 -3.17 -11.07
CA ASN A 24 -15.11 -2.94 -11.43
C ASN A 24 -15.95 -2.53 -10.20
N LEU A 25 -15.76 -3.17 -9.05
CA LEU A 25 -16.47 -2.81 -7.81
C LEU A 25 -16.20 -1.36 -7.38
N ILE A 26 -14.95 -0.91 -7.50
CA ILE A 26 -14.54 0.47 -7.21
C ILE A 26 -15.25 1.43 -8.17
N LYS A 27 -15.27 1.13 -9.48
CA LYS A 27 -15.94 1.95 -10.49
C LYS A 27 -17.45 2.05 -10.25
N ASP A 28 -18.10 0.92 -10.02
CA ASP A 28 -19.55 0.86 -9.77
C ASP A 28 -19.95 1.55 -8.46
N SER A 29 -19.02 1.64 -7.51
CA SER A 29 -19.22 2.26 -6.19
C SER A 29 -18.58 3.64 -6.04
N ASN A 30 -18.10 4.25 -7.13
CA ASN A 30 -17.29 5.47 -7.09
C ASN A 30 -17.95 6.63 -6.31
N GLU A 31 -19.26 6.82 -6.48
CA GLU A 31 -20.02 7.86 -5.78
C GLU A 31 -20.17 7.60 -4.27
N LYS A 32 -20.03 6.35 -3.84
CA LYS A 32 -20.14 5.95 -2.42
C LYS A 32 -18.79 5.95 -1.71
N ILE A 33 -17.70 5.77 -2.45
CA ILE A 33 -16.34 5.71 -1.90
C ILE A 33 -15.80 7.13 -1.68
N ARG A 34 -15.67 7.51 -0.40
CA ARG A 34 -15.10 8.81 0.00
C ARG A 34 -13.61 8.93 -0.31
N MET A 35 -12.86 7.85 -0.13
CA MET A 35 -11.41 7.77 -0.32
C MET A 35 -11.04 6.33 -0.61
N LEU A 36 -10.21 6.12 -1.63
CA LEU A 36 -9.54 4.86 -1.89
C LEU A 36 -8.12 4.89 -1.29
N GLN A 37 -7.70 3.85 -0.58
CA GLN A 37 -6.31 3.66 -0.21
C GLN A 37 -5.79 2.43 -0.93
N PHE A 38 -4.70 2.60 -1.69
CA PHE A 38 -4.16 1.59 -2.58
C PHE A 38 -2.66 1.44 -2.36
N THR A 39 -2.21 0.19 -2.26
CA THR A 39 -0.80 -0.20 -2.27
C THR A 39 -0.59 -1.21 -3.39
N GLY A 40 0.36 -0.93 -4.28
CA GLY A 40 0.60 -1.77 -5.44
C GLY A 40 1.38 -1.05 -6.53
N SER A 41 1.29 -1.53 -7.76
CA SER A 41 2.07 -0.96 -8.86
C SER A 41 1.58 0.43 -9.29
N SER A 42 2.53 1.27 -9.70
CA SER A 42 2.28 2.61 -10.23
C SER A 42 1.25 2.60 -11.38
N GLN A 43 1.28 1.58 -12.24
CA GLN A 43 0.34 1.47 -13.36
C GLN A 43 -1.11 1.34 -12.89
N VAL A 44 -1.37 0.53 -11.86
CA VAL A 44 -2.71 0.36 -11.30
C VAL A 44 -3.11 1.58 -10.49
N ALA A 45 -2.17 2.16 -9.74
CA ALA A 45 -2.39 3.38 -8.98
C ALA A 45 -2.81 4.56 -9.88
N GLU A 46 -2.15 4.74 -11.02
CA GLU A 46 -2.47 5.78 -12.00
C GLU A 46 -3.88 5.60 -12.56
N GLN A 47 -4.24 4.37 -12.97
CA GLN A 47 -5.58 4.06 -13.45
C GLN A 47 -6.65 4.36 -12.40
N LEU A 48 -6.42 3.93 -11.14
CA LEU A 48 -7.35 4.15 -10.04
C LEU A 48 -7.45 5.64 -9.65
N SER A 49 -6.39 6.42 -9.81
CA SER A 49 -6.40 7.86 -9.58
C SER A 49 -7.35 8.59 -10.54
N GLN A 50 -7.35 8.18 -11.81
CA GLN A 50 -8.28 8.69 -12.81
C GLN A 50 -9.72 8.24 -12.50
N ASP A 51 -9.92 6.95 -12.21
CA ASP A 51 -11.25 6.41 -11.90
C ASP A 51 -11.88 7.08 -10.66
N MET A 52 -11.06 7.42 -9.65
CA MET A 52 -11.50 8.05 -8.40
C MET A 52 -11.48 9.58 -8.42
N ASN A 53 -11.19 10.23 -9.57
CA ASN A 53 -11.02 11.68 -9.69
C ASN A 53 -10.09 12.26 -8.60
N GLY A 54 -8.96 11.59 -8.36
CA GLY A 54 -7.96 12.00 -7.36
C GLY A 54 -8.33 11.70 -5.89
N ARG A 55 -9.48 11.09 -5.60
CA ARG A 55 -9.86 10.64 -4.23
C ARG A 55 -9.14 9.36 -3.81
N ILE A 56 -7.83 9.33 -4.00
CA ILE A 56 -6.99 8.16 -3.72
C ILE A 56 -5.77 8.56 -2.90
N ARG A 57 -5.35 7.68 -1.98
CA ARG A 57 -4.01 7.67 -1.39
C ARG A 57 -3.27 6.46 -1.91
N VAL A 58 -2.10 6.70 -2.49
CA VAL A 58 -1.28 5.68 -3.12
C VAL A 58 -0.01 5.52 -2.30
N GLU A 59 0.26 4.27 -1.91
CA GLU A 59 1.59 3.82 -1.52
C GLU A 59 2.13 3.00 -2.70
N ASP A 60 3.03 3.59 -3.48
CA ASP A 60 3.60 2.94 -4.66
C ASP A 60 4.81 2.07 -4.26
N ALA A 61 5.17 1.13 -5.12
CA ALA A 61 6.46 0.46 -5.05
C ALA A 61 7.58 1.46 -5.39
N GLY A 62 8.09 2.13 -4.35
CA GLY A 62 9.31 2.91 -4.42
C GLY A 62 10.55 2.03 -4.46
N PHE A 63 11.69 2.64 -4.74
CA PHE A 63 12.99 1.99 -4.53
C PHE A 63 13.69 2.69 -3.38
N ASP A 64 13.93 1.95 -2.31
CA ASP A 64 14.65 2.48 -1.16
C ASP A 64 16.15 2.38 -1.36
N TRP A 65 16.83 3.47 -1.03
CA TRP A 65 18.27 3.63 -1.17
C TRP A 65 18.85 3.88 0.21
N LYS A 66 19.88 3.11 0.55
CA LYS A 66 20.63 3.25 1.78
C LYS A 66 21.99 3.85 1.43
N VAL A 67 22.28 5.03 1.98
CA VAL A 67 23.52 5.76 1.70
C VAL A 67 24.40 5.76 2.94
N ILE A 68 25.63 5.31 2.77
CA ILE A 68 26.64 5.27 3.82
C ILE A 68 27.55 6.50 3.68
N GLY A 69 27.60 7.32 4.73
CA GLY A 69 28.43 8.52 4.80
C GLY A 69 29.93 8.21 5.03
N PRO A 70 30.81 9.19 4.81
CA PRO A 70 32.26 9.00 4.95
C PRO A 70 32.73 8.80 6.40
N ASP A 71 31.88 9.12 7.38
CA ASP A 71 32.08 8.97 8.83
C ASP A 71 31.63 7.61 9.37
N TYR A 72 31.26 6.70 8.47
CA TYR A 72 30.81 5.36 8.80
C TYR A 72 31.91 4.51 9.47
N SER A 73 31.53 3.80 10.55
CA SER A 73 32.39 2.83 11.21
C SER A 73 32.22 1.45 10.58
N SER A 74 33.33 0.86 10.12
CA SER A 74 33.37 -0.42 9.39
C SER A 74 32.74 -1.60 10.13
N GLU A 75 32.64 -1.52 11.46
CA GLU A 75 32.06 -2.59 12.29
C GLU A 75 30.55 -2.75 12.10
N TRP A 76 29.87 -1.75 11.51
CA TRP A 76 28.42 -1.78 11.28
C TRP A 76 28.01 -2.38 9.93
N ALA A 77 28.94 -2.95 9.17
CA ALA A 77 28.74 -3.23 7.74
C ALA A 77 27.66 -4.27 7.56
N ASP A 78 27.81 -5.36 8.31
CA ASP A 78 26.91 -6.50 8.26
C ASP A 78 25.52 -6.11 8.80
N TYR A 79 25.47 -5.23 9.80
CA TYR A 79 24.20 -4.75 10.34
C TYR A 79 23.46 -3.85 9.34
N VAL A 80 24.16 -2.91 8.71
CA VAL A 80 23.57 -2.03 7.69
C VAL A 80 23.10 -2.86 6.50
N ALA A 81 23.91 -3.82 6.03
CA ALA A 81 23.53 -4.72 4.95
C ALA A 81 22.28 -5.55 5.31
N TRP A 82 22.24 -6.14 6.51
CA TRP A 82 21.07 -6.86 7.00
C TRP A 82 19.82 -5.98 7.05
N GLN A 83 19.92 -4.75 7.55
CA GLN A 83 18.77 -3.84 7.57
C GLN A 83 18.28 -3.48 6.16
N CYS A 84 19.20 -3.32 5.19
CA CYS A 84 18.81 -3.08 3.80
C CYS A 84 17.94 -4.20 3.23
N ASP A 85 18.17 -5.45 3.63
CA ASP A 85 17.40 -6.61 3.17
C ASP A 85 15.99 -6.67 3.79
N GLU A 86 15.79 -6.10 4.99
CA GLU A 86 14.50 -6.08 5.69
C GLU A 86 13.63 -4.86 5.33
N ASP A 87 14.23 -3.77 4.82
CA ASP A 87 13.55 -2.51 4.47
C ASP A 87 13.01 -2.52 3.02
N ALA A 88 12.41 -3.64 2.58
CA ALA A 88 11.75 -3.80 1.28
C ALA A 88 10.28 -4.26 1.40
#